data_AF-A0A238C0M3-F1
#
_entry.id   AF-A0A238C0M3-F1
#
_cell.length_a   1.000
_cell.length_b   1.000
_cell.length_c   1.000
_cell.angle_alpha   90.00
_cell.angle_beta   90.00
_cell.angle_gamma   90.00
#
_symmetry.space_group_name_H-M   'P 1'
#
loop_
_entity.id
_entity.type
_entity.pdbx_description
1 polymer ?
#
loop_
_entity_poly.entity_id
_entity_poly.type
_entity_poly.pdbx_seq_one_letter_code
_entity_poly.pdbx_strand_id
1 'polypeptide(L)' 'MSFIYNSNNCRTLAIATCSQPTVNPPLQLMAGITANQENFINFQPTTVAAPLVCNSKKQWQTGEPPLVISTIECVISNF' A
#
# COMPACT_ATOMS: atom_id res chain seq x y z
N MET A 1 4.06 8.60 -3.55
CA MET A 1 4.73 8.19 -2.30
C MET A 1 5.98 7.40 -2.64
N SER A 2 7.08 7.59 -1.90
CA SER A 2 8.33 6.84 -2.06
C SER A 2 8.44 5.79 -0.96
N PHE A 3 8.49 4.51 -1.34
CA PHE A 3 8.86 3.43 -0.43
C PHE A 3 10.38 3.34 -0.35
N ILE A 4 10.95 3.41 0.85
CA ILE A 4 12.39 3.18 1.05
C ILE A 4 12.61 1.66 1.05
N TYR A 5 12.87 1.10 -0.12
CA TYR A 5 13.31 -0.28 -0.28
C TYR A 5 14.81 -0.38 0.03
N ASN A 6 15.17 -1.11 1.10
CA ASN A 6 16.56 -1.48 1.39
C ASN A 6 16.67 -3.00 1.53
N SER A 7 17.16 -3.67 0.47
CA SER A 7 17.34 -5.12 0.39
C SER A 7 18.37 -5.69 1.39
N ASN A 8 19.27 -4.84 1.92
CA ASN A 8 20.27 -5.23 2.92
C ASN A 8 19.73 -5.15 4.35
N ASN A 9 18.60 -4.49 4.57
CA ASN A 9 18.03 -4.23 5.89
C ASN A 9 16.50 -4.32 5.81
N CYS A 10 15.97 -5.51 5.50
CA CYS A 10 14.53 -5.76 5.57
C CYS A 10 14.06 -5.49 7.00
N ARG A 11 13.63 -4.26 7.28
CA ARG A 11 12.87 -3.97 8.51
C ARG A 11 11.66 -4.90 8.44
N THR A 12 11.49 -5.72 9.45
CA THR A 12 10.51 -6.83 9.48
C THR A 12 9.09 -6.39 9.10
N LEU A 13 8.79 -5.10 9.31
CA LEU A 13 7.53 -4.43 9.02
C LEU A 13 7.77 -3.11 8.26
N ALA A 14 6.97 -2.85 7.23
CA ALA A 14 6.81 -1.55 6.58
C ALA A 14 5.33 -1.17 6.54
N ILE A 15 5.04 0.13 6.41
CA ILE A 15 3.67 0.63 6.26
C ILE A 15 3.58 1.35 4.92
N ALA A 16 2.70 0.85 4.06
CA ALA A 16 2.27 1.54 2.87
C ALA A 16 1.18 2.53 3.23
N THR A 17 1.37 3.80 2.89
CA THR A 17 0.35 4.84 3.10
C THR A 17 0.00 5.47 1.77
N CYS A 18 -1.30 5.55 1.48
CA CYS A 18 -1.85 6.20 0.30
C CYS A 18 -2.88 7.23 0.76
N SER A 19 -2.72 8.47 0.31
CA SER A 19 -3.54 9.60 0.69
C SER A 19 -3.90 10.39 -0.54
N GLN A 20 -5.16 10.84 -0.62
CA GLN A 20 -5.56 11.80 -1.64
C GLN A 20 -4.80 13.11 -1.46
N PRO A 21 -4.48 13.83 -2.55
CA PRO A 21 -3.89 15.15 -2.46
C PRO A 21 -4.84 16.08 -1.70
N THR A 22 -4.28 16.88 -0.78
CA THR A 22 -5.04 17.85 0.01
C THR A 22 -5.42 19.02 -0.89
N VAL A 23 -6.64 18.99 -1.42
CA VAL A 23 -7.21 20.07 -2.24
C VAL A 23 -8.50 20.59 -1.60
N ASN A 24 -8.82 21.86 -1.85
CA ASN A 24 -10.00 22.52 -1.28
C ASN A 24 -10.88 23.08 -2.41
N PRO A 25 -12.13 22.58 -2.61
CA PRO A 25 -12.82 21.57 -1.80
C PRO A 25 -12.22 20.15 -1.97
N PRO A 26 -12.32 19.29 -0.93
CA PRO A 26 -11.80 17.92 -1.00
C PRO A 26 -12.50 17.11 -2.08
N LEU A 27 -11.73 16.25 -2.77
CA LEU A 27 -12.20 15.53 -3.97
C LEU A 27 -13.31 14.50 -3.69
N GLN A 28 -13.65 14.23 -2.43
CA GLN A 28 -14.60 13.18 -2.01
C GLN A 28 -14.26 11.80 -2.62
N LEU A 29 -12.98 11.55 -2.90
CA LEU A 29 -12.50 10.29 -3.46
C LEU A 29 -11.96 9.35 -2.37
N MET A 30 -11.92 8.07 -2.70
CA MET A 30 -11.36 7.02 -1.89
C MET A 30 -9.90 6.78 -2.27
N ALA A 31 -9.04 6.67 -1.27
CA ALA A 31 -7.67 6.22 -1.44
C ALA A 31 -7.61 4.70 -1.24
N GLY A 32 -6.95 4.00 -2.15
CA GLY A 32 -6.79 2.55 -2.15
C GLY A 32 -5.33 2.16 -2.33
N ILE A 33 -4.93 1.05 -1.71
CA ILE A 33 -3.64 0.42 -1.95
C ILE A 33 -3.90 -0.89 -2.69
N THR A 34 -3.30 -1.04 -3.87
CA THR A 34 -3.33 -2.29 -4.63
C THR A 34 -1.95 -2.94 -4.62
N ALA A 35 -1.93 -4.27 -4.65
CA ALA A 35 -0.72 -5.05 -4.89
C ALA A 35 -0.86 -5.89 -6.15
N ASN A 36 0.24 -6.01 -6.89
CA ASN A 36 0.33 -6.78 -8.13
C ASN A 36 -0.74 -6.41 -9.15
N GLN A 37 -1.17 -5.14 -9.19
CA GLN A 37 -2.21 -4.60 -10.08
C GLN A 37 -3.62 -5.21 -9.97
N GLU A 38 -3.79 -6.33 -9.24
CA GLU A 38 -5.05 -7.07 -9.21
C GLU A 38 -5.66 -7.20 -7.81
N ASN A 39 -4.88 -7.01 -6.73
CA ASN A 39 -5.36 -7.25 -5.38
C ASN A 39 -5.51 -5.96 -4.58
N PHE A 40 -6.75 -5.58 -4.24
CA PHE A 40 -7.01 -4.49 -3.30
C PHE A 40 -6.65 -4.93 -1.88
N ILE A 41 -5.68 -4.26 -1.30
CA ILE A 41 -5.22 -4.52 0.07
C ILE A 41 -6.12 -3.80 1.06
N ASN A 42 -6.38 -2.52 0.82
CA ASN A 42 -7.22 -1.70 1.68
C ASN A 42 -7.68 -0.44 0.93
N PHE A 43 -8.84 0.11 1.29
CA PHE A 43 -9.32 1.40 0.79
C PHE A 43 -10.06 2.17 1.90
N GLN A 44 -9.89 3.48 1.94
CA GLN A 44 -10.56 4.36 2.90
C GLN A 44 -10.82 5.75 2.30
N PRO A 45 -11.83 6.48 2.81
CA PRO A 45 -11.99 7.89 2.49
C PRO A 45 -10.71 8.64 2.90
N THR A 46 -10.14 9.39 1.96
CA THR A 46 -8.97 10.25 2.16
C THR A 46 -7.61 9.56 2.28
N THR A 47 -7.38 8.70 3.28
CA THR A 47 -6.07 8.10 3.57
C THR A 47 -6.25 6.66 4.01
N VAL A 48 -5.43 5.78 3.45
CA VAL A 48 -5.39 4.37 3.79
C VAL A 48 -3.96 3.97 4.09
N ALA A 49 -3.81 3.03 5.03
CA ALA A 49 -2.54 2.40 5.33
C ALA A 49 -2.67 0.87 5.30
N ALA A 50 -1.61 0.20 4.86
CA ALA A 50 -1.51 -1.25 4.86
C ALA A 50 -0.15 -1.71 5.39
N PRO A 51 -0.10 -2.65 6.34
CA PRO A 51 1.15 -3.23 6.81
C PRO A 51 1.70 -4.20 5.76
N LEU A 52 3.01 -4.12 5.53
CA LEU A 52 3.79 -5.02 4.72
C LEU A 52 4.79 -5.74 5.62
N VAL A 53 4.91 -7.05 5.47
CA VAL A 53 5.84 -7.89 6.21
C VAL A 53 6.91 -8.39 5.25
N CYS A 54 8.18 -8.35 5.64
CA CYS A 54 9.23 -8.97 4.85
C CYS A 54 9.34 -10.45 5.23
N ASN A 55 9.17 -11.35 4.27
CA ASN A 55 9.21 -12.79 4.49
C ASN A 55 10.66 -13.34 4.57
N SER A 56 10.80 -14.62 4.89
CA SER A 56 12.11 -15.30 4.97
C SER A 56 12.90 -15.32 3.65
N LYS A 57 12.24 -15.08 2.51
CA LYS A 57 12.86 -14.94 1.18
C LYS A 57 13.22 -13.49 0.83
N LYS A 58 13.13 -12.56 1.78
CA LYS A 58 13.34 -11.11 1.58
C LYS A 58 12.37 -10.45 0.59
N GLN A 59 11.14 -10.97 0.53
CA GLN A 59 10.07 -10.41 -0.30
C GLN A 59 9.00 -9.79 0.59
N TRP A 60 8.46 -8.65 0.18
CA TRP A 60 7.33 -8.04 0.87
C TRP A 60 6.08 -8.87 0.64
N GLN A 61 5.28 -9.03 1.69
CA GLN A 61 3.98 -9.69 1.62
C GLN A 61 2.97 -8.99 2.52
N THR A 62 1.68 -9.18 2.24
CA THR A 62 0.58 -8.65 3.05
C THR A 62 -0.64 -9.56 3.02
N GLY A 63 -1.58 -9.32 3.92
CA GLY A 63 -2.83 -10.08 4.01
C GLY A 63 -2.67 -11.50 4.54
N GLU A 64 -3.81 -12.19 4.63
CA GLU A 64 -3.93 -13.59 5.00
C GLU A 64 -5.00 -14.25 4.09
N PRO A 65 -4.65 -15.21 3.21
CA PRO A 65 -3.33 -15.80 3.00
C PRO A 65 -2.30 -14.79 2.45
N PRO A 66 -0.98 -15.02 2.69
CA PRO A 66 0.05 -14.04 2.37
C PRO A 66 0.22 -13.86 0.85
N LEU A 67 -0.06 -12.64 0.37
CA LEU A 67 0.19 -12.21 -0.99
C LEU A 67 1.60 -11.63 -1.09
N VAL A 68 2.46 -12.23 -1.90
CA VAL A 68 3.80 -11.70 -2.20
C VAL A 68 3.68 -10.51 -3.15
N ILE A 69 4.27 -9.39 -2.76
CA ILE A 69 4.16 -8.09 -3.44
C ILE A 69 5.34 -7.93 -4.41
N SER A 70 5.01 -7.81 -5.69
CA SER A 70 5.92 -7.42 -6.77
C SER A 70 5.78 -5.93 -7.09
N THR A 71 4.55 -5.43 -7.09
CA THR A 71 4.22 -4.00 -7.24
C THR A 71 3.23 -3.58 -6.18
N ILE A 72 3.34 -2.33 -5.73
CA ILE A 72 2.39 -1.70 -4.83
C ILE A 72 2.04 -0.32 -5.37
N GLU A 73 0.75 -0.05 -5.51
CA GLU A 73 0.26 1.17 -6.15
C GLU A 73 -0.76 1.84 -5.23
N CYS A 74 -0.77 3.18 -5.30
CA CYS A 74 -1.74 4.03 -4.64
C CYS A 74 -2.76 4.46 -5.70
N VAL A 75 -4.01 4.09 -5.50
CA VAL A 75 -5.11 4.37 -6.42
C VAL A 75 -6.06 5.35 -5.74
N ILE A 76 -6.50 6.37 -6.47
CA ILE A 76 -7.54 7.30 -6.03
C ILE A 76 -8.73 7.11 -6.96
N SER A 77 -9.88 6.71 -6.41
CA SER A 77 -11.08 6.37 -7.20
C SER A 77 -12.38 6.66 -6.43
N ASN A 78 -13.52 6.56 -7.10
CA ASN A 78 -14.86 6.88 -6.59
C ASN A 78 -15.74 5.63 -6.37
N PHE A 79 -15.19 4.53 -5.82
CA PHE A 79 -15.86 3.23 -5.66
C PHE A 79 -17.31 3.30 -5.17
#